data_AF-A0A6L6YLN3-F1
#
_entry.id   AF-A0A6L6YLN3-F1
#
_cell.length_a   1.000
_cell.length_b   1.000
_cell.length_c   1.000
_cell.angle_alpha   90.00
_cell.angle_beta   90.00
_cell.angle_gamma   90.00
#
_symmetry.space_group_name_H-M   'P 1'
#
loop_
_entity.id
_entity.type
_entity.pdbx_description
1 polymer ?
#
loop_
_entity_poly.entity_id
_entity_poly.type
_entity_poly.pdbx_seq_one_letter_code
_entity_poly.pdbx_strand_id
1 'polypeptide(L)'
;MKTKSKSGTLYKEDILQSVLELTAVQAEILSFILSGKTSDAIDLKAFYPVTAADISLLRDMEPQLAFETLQKESSSLFDQFVMIRGGIEAESDEDMEFYRWLGQLRYYEDDKAVGYLFSDMVKLYLPDILKSLQIREKKSSPIQRELGLFGDESGN
;
A
#
# COMPACT_ATOMS: atom_id res chain seq x y z
N MET A 1 34.43 -2.16 -15.87
CA MET A 1 33.34 -1.17 -15.73
C MET A 1 32.03 -1.94 -15.72
N LYS A 2 31.39 -2.12 -14.55
CA LYS A 2 30.05 -2.71 -14.50
C LYS A 2 29.09 -1.64 -15.01
N THR A 3 28.47 -1.89 -16.16
CA THR A 3 27.37 -1.08 -16.69
C THR A 3 26.25 -1.11 -15.67
N LYS A 4 25.97 0.02 -15.00
CA LYS A 4 24.70 0.21 -14.30
C LYS A 4 23.61 0.07 -15.36
N SER A 5 22.95 -1.09 -15.38
CA SER A 5 21.77 -1.33 -16.19
C SER A 5 20.74 -0.24 -15.87
N LYS A 6 20.18 0.35 -16.91
CA LYS A 6 18.99 1.20 -16.80
C LYS A 6 17.81 0.26 -16.49
N SER A 7 17.41 0.06 -15.24
CA SER A 7 16.06 -0.46 -15.00
C SER A 7 15.51 -0.18 -13.61
N GLY A 8 15.28 1.10 -13.28
CA GLY A 8 14.34 1.46 -12.21
C GLY A 8 12.87 1.15 -12.54
N THR A 9 12.62 0.12 -13.36
CA THR A 9 11.30 -0.28 -13.89
C THR A 9 10.77 -1.52 -13.18
N LEU A 10 11.62 -2.52 -12.90
CA LEU A 10 11.19 -3.81 -12.32
C LEU A 10 10.62 -3.63 -10.91
N TYR A 11 11.31 -2.90 -10.03
CA TYR A 11 10.83 -2.66 -8.67
C TYR A 11 9.47 -1.93 -8.66
N LYS A 12 9.19 -1.07 -9.65
CA LYS A 12 7.92 -0.34 -9.74
C LYS A 12 6.76 -1.25 -10.11
N GLU A 13 7.00 -2.20 -11.00
CA GLU A 13 6.02 -3.23 -11.36
C GLU A 13 5.70 -4.11 -10.16
N ASP A 14 6.72 -4.48 -9.38
CA ASP A 14 6.56 -5.29 -8.17
C ASP A 14 5.81 -4.55 -7.05
N ILE A 15 6.07 -3.25 -6.85
CA ILE A 15 5.30 -2.40 -5.94
C ILE A 15 3.84 -2.30 -6.42
N LEU A 16 3.61 -2.05 -7.72
CA LEU A 16 2.27 -1.99 -8.28
C LEU A 16 1.52 -3.31 -8.05
N GLN A 17 2.15 -4.43 -8.37
CA GLN A 17 1.57 -5.75 -8.21
C GLN A 17 1.25 -6.04 -6.73
N SER A 18 2.16 -5.71 -5.82
CA SER A 18 1.94 -5.87 -4.37
C SER A 18 0.76 -5.02 -3.89
N VAL A 19 0.59 -3.79 -4.41
CA VAL A 19 -0.59 -2.97 -4.11
C VAL A 19 -1.88 -3.55 -4.69
N LEU A 20 -1.83 -4.21 -5.86
CA LEU A 20 -2.99 -4.88 -6.46
C LEU A 20 -3.42 -6.14 -5.69
N GLU A 21 -2.50 -6.78 -4.98
CA GLU A 21 -2.76 -7.98 -4.16
C GLU A 21 -3.41 -7.66 -2.80
N LEU A 22 -3.35 -6.40 -2.35
CA LEU A 22 -4.07 -5.94 -1.16
C LEU A 22 -5.57 -6.20 -1.30
N THR A 23 -6.27 -6.37 -0.18
CA THR A 23 -7.73 -6.27 -0.17
C THR A 23 -8.17 -4.82 -0.42
N ALA A 24 -9.45 -4.61 -0.72
CA ALA A 24 -9.97 -3.24 -0.85
C ALA A 24 -9.79 -2.44 0.45
N VAL A 25 -10.09 -3.05 1.60
CA VAL A 25 -9.97 -2.40 2.91
C VAL A 25 -8.52 -2.10 3.26
N GLN A 26 -7.59 -3.02 2.99
CA GLN A 26 -6.16 -2.76 3.20
C GLN A 26 -5.64 -1.60 2.36
N ALA A 27 -6.03 -1.54 1.08
CA ALA A 27 -5.66 -0.43 0.20
C ALA A 27 -6.26 0.90 0.70
N GLU A 28 -7.52 0.90 1.15
CA GLU A 28 -8.17 2.08 1.73
C GLU A 28 -7.50 2.55 3.02
N ILE A 29 -7.10 1.63 3.91
CA ILE A 29 -6.32 1.93 5.13
C ILE A 29 -4.99 2.60 4.76
N LEU A 30 -4.24 2.02 3.82
CA LEU A 30 -2.96 2.59 3.38
C LEU A 30 -3.16 3.95 2.71
N SER A 31 -4.15 4.09 1.83
CA SER A 31 -4.52 5.37 1.21
C SER A 31 -4.87 6.41 2.27
N PHE A 32 -5.70 6.06 3.26
CA PHE A 32 -6.12 6.96 4.33
C PHE A 32 -4.92 7.49 5.13
N ILE A 33 -4.00 6.60 5.52
CA ILE A 33 -2.84 6.99 6.32
C ILE A 33 -1.81 7.76 5.50
N LEU A 34 -1.54 7.34 4.25
CA LEU A 34 -0.42 7.85 3.45
C LEU A 34 -0.79 9.06 2.58
N SER A 35 -2.09 9.31 2.33
CA SER A 35 -2.53 10.40 1.46
C SER A 35 -1.98 11.75 1.93
N GLY A 36 -1.42 12.51 0.97
CA GLY A 36 -0.82 13.82 1.22
C GLY A 36 0.53 13.80 1.94
N LYS A 37 1.08 12.63 2.28
CA LYS A 37 2.40 12.52 2.92
C LYS A 37 3.54 12.45 1.90
N THR A 38 4.68 13.00 2.27
CA THR A 38 5.98 12.79 1.61
C THR A 38 6.80 11.77 2.40
N SER A 39 7.84 11.18 1.78
CA SER A 39 8.68 10.17 2.44
C SER A 39 9.28 10.69 3.75
N ASP A 40 9.70 11.96 3.79
CA ASP A 40 10.28 12.56 5.00
C ASP A 40 9.27 12.75 6.13
N ALA A 41 7.97 12.83 5.81
CA ALA A 41 6.89 12.94 6.79
C ALA A 41 6.50 11.58 7.40
N ILE A 42 7.05 10.48 6.89
CA ILE A 42 6.89 9.15 7.50
C ILE A 42 7.91 9.00 8.63
N ASP A 43 7.39 8.97 9.86
CA ASP A 43 8.12 8.64 11.06
C ASP A 43 7.98 7.14 11.35
N LEU A 44 9.09 6.43 11.17
CA LEU A 44 9.20 4.98 11.34
C LEU A 44 9.15 4.55 12.82
N LYS A 45 9.07 5.50 13.75
CA LYS A 45 8.90 5.25 15.19
C LYS A 45 7.50 5.60 15.69
N ALA A 46 6.69 6.25 14.86
CA ALA A 46 5.33 6.67 15.22
C ALA A 46 4.31 5.61 14.77
N PHE A 47 3.27 5.46 15.59
CA PHE A 47 2.07 4.73 15.20
C PHE A 47 1.06 5.68 14.58
N TYR A 48 0.54 5.31 13.42
CA TYR A 48 -0.56 5.99 12.75
C TYR A 48 -1.87 5.26 13.09
N PRO A 49 -2.76 5.84 13.90
CA PRO A 49 -4.02 5.18 14.27
C PRO A 49 -5.06 5.27 13.15
N VAL A 50 -5.81 4.19 12.96
CA VAL A 50 -7.07 4.17 12.21
C VAL A 50 -8.14 3.60 13.13
N THR A 51 -9.30 4.24 13.18
CA THR A 51 -10.40 3.86 14.06
C THR A 51 -11.46 3.06 13.30
N ALA A 52 -12.28 2.30 14.03
CA ALA A 52 -13.46 1.65 13.48
C ALA A 52 -14.44 2.66 12.87
N ALA A 53 -14.50 3.89 13.41
CA ALA A 53 -15.33 4.96 12.85
C ALA A 53 -14.84 5.41 11.46
N ASP A 54 -13.52 5.46 11.23
CA ASP A 54 -12.95 5.78 9.91
C ASP A 54 -13.35 4.71 8.88
N ILE A 55 -13.22 3.43 9.24
CA ILE A 55 -13.61 2.31 8.36
C ILE A 55 -15.12 2.26 8.12
N SER A 56 -15.90 2.49 9.18
CA SER A 56 -17.35 2.60 9.11
C SER A 56 -17.78 3.65 8.09
N LEU A 57 -17.13 4.83 8.10
CA LEU A 57 -17.38 5.91 7.15
C LEU A 57 -16.94 5.55 5.73
N LEU A 58 -15.75 4.94 5.56
CA LEU A 58 -15.22 4.57 4.24
C LEU A 58 -16.04 3.49 3.54
N ARG A 59 -16.64 2.58 4.30
CA ARG A 59 -17.30 1.38 3.79
C ARG A 59 -18.81 1.37 3.96
N ASP A 60 -19.39 2.41 4.57
CA ASP A 60 -20.80 2.48 4.97
C ASP A 60 -21.24 1.21 5.70
N MET A 61 -20.57 0.92 6.82
CA MET A 61 -20.79 -0.30 7.60
C MET A 61 -20.96 -0.03 9.09
N GLU A 62 -21.67 -0.93 9.77
CA GLU A 62 -21.92 -0.83 11.21
C GLU A 62 -20.61 -0.79 12.02
N PRO A 63 -20.50 0.06 13.06
CA PRO A 63 -19.26 0.26 13.81
C PRO A 63 -18.65 -1.01 14.42
N GLN A 64 -19.49 -1.93 14.89
CA GLN A 64 -19.03 -3.20 15.45
C GLN A 64 -18.35 -4.07 14.37
N LEU A 65 -18.98 -4.19 13.20
CA LEU A 65 -18.42 -4.91 12.06
C LEU A 65 -17.18 -4.20 11.50
N ALA A 66 -17.15 -2.87 11.56
CA ALA A 66 -16.00 -2.07 11.15
C ALA A 66 -14.77 -2.37 12.02
N PHE A 67 -14.94 -2.51 13.33
CA PHE A 67 -13.84 -2.85 14.22
C PHE A 67 -13.30 -4.27 13.98
N GLU A 68 -14.17 -5.26 13.84
CA GLU A 68 -13.78 -6.63 13.53
C GLU A 68 -13.06 -6.73 12.18
N THR A 69 -13.58 -6.01 11.17
CA THR A 69 -12.96 -5.91 9.84
C THR A 69 -11.59 -5.25 9.94
N LEU A 70 -11.49 -4.12 10.66
CA LEU A 70 -10.23 -3.41 10.86
C LEU A 70 -9.18 -4.32 11.51
N GLN A 71 -9.52 -5.05 12.58
CA GLN A 71 -8.58 -5.97 13.24
C GLN A 71 -8.11 -7.08 12.30
N LYS A 72 -9.04 -7.73 11.59
CA LYS A 72 -8.74 -8.82 10.66
C LYS A 72 -7.84 -8.36 9.51
N GLU A 73 -8.20 -7.28 8.84
CA GLU A 73 -7.49 -6.77 7.67
C GLU A 73 -6.11 -6.22 8.05
N SER A 74 -5.98 -5.62 9.24
CA SER A 74 -4.68 -5.19 9.79
C SER A 74 -3.76 -6.36 10.06
N SER A 75 -4.24 -7.39 10.75
CA SER A 75 -3.45 -8.59 11.03
C SER A 75 -2.96 -9.24 9.74
N SER A 76 -3.86 -9.38 8.76
CA SER A 76 -3.52 -9.90 7.43
C SER A 76 -2.46 -9.05 6.73
N LEU A 77 -2.57 -7.71 6.79
CA LEU A 77 -1.59 -6.79 6.20
C LEU A 77 -0.22 -6.88 6.85
N PHE A 78 -0.16 -7.11 8.17
CA PHE A 78 1.09 -7.26 8.91
C PHE A 78 1.85 -8.54 8.53
N ASP A 79 1.12 -9.61 8.22
CA ASP A 79 1.69 -10.89 7.82
C ASP A 79 2.06 -10.93 6.32
N GLN A 80 1.60 -9.96 5.52
CA GLN A 80 1.92 -9.86 4.10
C GLN A 80 3.34 -9.35 3.85
N PHE A 81 3.99 -9.98 2.87
CA PHE A 81 5.29 -9.59 2.35
C PHE A 81 5.17 -8.89 1.00
N VAL A 82 6.12 -8.00 0.74
CA VAL A 82 6.34 -7.32 -0.54
C VAL A 82 7.65 -7.82 -1.09
N MET A 83 7.60 -8.40 -2.28
CA MET A 83 8.76 -8.93 -2.99
C MET A 83 9.18 -7.93 -4.05
N ILE A 84 10.43 -7.48 -4.02
CA ILE A 84 10.94 -6.45 -4.93
C ILE A 84 12.18 -6.94 -5.64
N ARG A 85 12.19 -6.89 -6.97
CA ARG A 85 13.37 -7.15 -7.81
C ARG A 85 14.13 -5.88 -8.12
N GLY A 86 15.44 -5.90 -7.94
CA GLY A 86 16.31 -4.77 -8.25
C GLY A 86 15.89 -3.52 -7.48
N GLY A 87 15.58 -3.68 -6.19
CA GLY A 87 15.20 -2.58 -5.33
C GLY A 87 16.38 -1.66 -5.02
N ILE A 88 16.17 -0.72 -4.11
CA ILE A 88 17.13 0.33 -3.78
C ILE A 88 18.40 -0.24 -3.14
N GLU A 89 18.29 -1.36 -2.43
CA GLU A 89 19.42 -2.00 -1.75
C GLU A 89 20.06 -3.14 -2.54
N ALA A 90 19.46 -3.54 -3.67
CA ALA A 90 19.98 -4.57 -4.56
C ALA A 90 21.32 -4.20 -5.20
N GLU A 91 22.19 -5.21 -5.34
CA GLU A 91 23.43 -5.10 -6.12
C GLU A 91 23.20 -5.37 -7.61
N SER A 92 22.09 -6.03 -7.96
CA SER A 92 21.69 -6.38 -9.33
C SER A 92 20.16 -6.36 -9.54
N ASP A 93 19.72 -6.20 -10.79
CA ASP A 93 18.29 -6.21 -11.18
C ASP A 93 17.61 -7.57 -10.92
N GLU A 94 18.39 -8.63 -10.65
CA GLU A 94 17.91 -9.98 -10.35
C GLU A 94 17.81 -10.25 -8.85
N ASP A 95 18.33 -9.35 -8.01
CA ASP A 95 18.31 -9.53 -6.57
C ASP A 95 16.88 -9.34 -6.05
N MET A 96 16.44 -10.30 -5.25
CA MET A 96 15.14 -10.31 -4.61
C MET A 96 15.26 -9.76 -3.19
N GLU A 97 14.55 -8.68 -2.93
CA GLU A 97 14.39 -8.10 -1.60
C GLU A 97 13.01 -8.43 -1.04
N PHE A 98 12.95 -8.79 0.24
CA PHE A 98 11.73 -9.16 0.93
C PHE A 98 11.44 -8.17 2.04
N TYR A 99 10.33 -7.47 1.90
CA TYR A 99 9.89 -6.46 2.85
C TYR A 99 8.55 -6.82 3.46
N ARG A 100 8.20 -6.16 4.56
CA ARG A 100 6.83 -6.10 5.08
C ARG A 100 6.24 -4.73 4.81
N TRP A 101 4.92 -4.63 4.75
CA TRP A 101 4.24 -3.32 4.77
C TRP A 101 4.44 -2.60 6.12
N LEU A 102 4.42 -3.37 7.20
CA LEU A 102 4.38 -2.86 8.57
C LEU A 102 5.54 -3.45 9.38
N GLY A 103 6.19 -2.59 10.17
CA GLY A 103 7.15 -3.02 11.18
C GLY A 103 6.47 -3.50 12.45
N GLN A 104 5.36 -2.86 12.84
CA GLN A 104 4.60 -3.23 14.04
C GLN A 104 3.12 -2.83 13.94
N LEU A 105 2.26 -3.59 14.62
CA LEU A 105 0.87 -3.24 14.91
C LEU A 105 0.65 -3.01 16.41
N ARG A 106 -0.28 -2.12 16.75
CA ARG A 106 -0.77 -1.95 18.12
C ARG A 106 -2.28 -1.82 18.12
N TYR A 107 -2.96 -2.55 19.00
CA TYR A 107 -4.41 -2.48 19.15
C TYR A 107 -4.77 -1.56 20.32
N TYR A 108 -5.72 -0.67 20.10
CA TYR A 108 -6.30 0.22 21.10
C TYR A 108 -7.78 -0.16 21.27
N GLU A 109 -8.03 -1.11 22.17
CA GLU A 109 -9.36 -1.70 22.41
C GLU A 109 -10.41 -0.67 22.86
N ASP A 110 -9.99 0.29 23.70
CA ASP A 110 -10.84 1.34 24.27
C ASP A 110 -11.27 2.35 23.20
N ASP A 111 -10.34 2.73 22.32
CA ASP A 111 -10.56 3.68 21.23
C ASP A 111 -11.09 3.02 19.95
N LYS A 112 -11.30 1.70 19.98
CA LYS A 112 -11.65 0.88 18.80
C LYS A 112 -10.76 1.19 17.60
N ALA A 113 -9.45 1.20 17.81
CA ALA A 113 -8.47 1.60 16.83
C ALA A 113 -7.30 0.62 16.68
N VAL A 114 -6.63 0.70 15.54
CA VAL A 114 -5.39 -0.01 15.24
C VAL A 114 -4.32 1.00 14.84
N GLY A 115 -3.18 0.97 15.52
CA GLY A 115 -1.99 1.72 15.18
C GLY A 115 -1.08 0.96 14.24
N TYR A 116 -0.68 1.60 13.15
CA TYR A 116 0.24 1.08 12.15
C TYR A 116 1.60 1.76 12.30
N LEU A 117 2.65 0.98 12.50
CA LEU A 117 4.02 1.46 12.39
C LEU A 117 4.62 0.88 11.11
N PHE A 118 4.95 1.76 10.16
CA PHE A 118 5.42 1.36 8.84
C PHE A 118 6.85 0.83 8.88
N SER A 119 7.14 -0.06 7.94
CA SER A 119 8.51 -0.48 7.66
C SER A 119 9.24 0.58 6.83
N ASP A 120 10.57 0.44 6.76
CA ASP A 120 11.43 1.31 5.94
C ASP A 120 11.03 1.28 4.46
N MET A 121 10.53 0.13 3.97
CA MET A 121 10.06 -0.05 2.59
C MET A 121 9.00 0.98 2.22
N VAL A 122 8.01 1.21 3.07
CA VAL A 122 6.93 2.17 2.77
C VAL A 122 7.48 3.58 2.63
N LYS A 123 8.50 3.93 3.43
CA LYS A 123 9.17 5.23 3.34
C LYS A 123 10.02 5.35 2.06
N LEU A 124 10.77 4.30 1.74
CA LEU A 124 11.66 4.23 0.57
C LEU A 124 10.89 4.33 -0.75
N TYR A 125 9.75 3.63 -0.85
CA TYR A 125 8.96 3.53 -2.08
C TYR A 125 7.65 4.32 -2.05
N LEU A 126 7.47 5.24 -1.09
CA LEU A 126 6.21 5.98 -0.89
C LEU A 126 5.63 6.58 -2.19
N PRO A 127 6.42 7.26 -3.06
CA PRO A 127 5.86 7.85 -4.28
C PRO A 127 5.25 6.80 -5.22
N ASP A 128 5.89 5.65 -5.35
CA ASP A 128 5.45 4.56 -6.22
C ASP A 128 4.26 3.81 -5.61
N ILE A 129 4.24 3.63 -4.28
CA ILE A 129 3.08 3.09 -3.54
C ILE A 129 1.84 3.98 -3.72
N LEU A 130 1.97 5.29 -3.48
CA LEU A 130 0.86 6.25 -3.63
C LEU A 130 0.32 6.27 -5.06
N LYS A 131 1.22 6.27 -6.05
CA LYS A 131 0.83 6.18 -7.47
C LYS A 131 0.07 4.88 -7.75
N SER A 132 0.52 3.76 -7.20
CA SER A 132 -0.10 2.45 -7.40
C SER A 132 -1.49 2.36 -6.74
N LEU A 133 -1.65 2.93 -5.53
CA LEU A 133 -2.95 3.05 -4.85
C LEU A 133 -3.94 3.86 -5.69
N GLN A 134 -3.50 5.00 -6.26
CA GLN A 134 -4.34 5.80 -7.16
C GLN A 134 -4.73 5.05 -8.45
N ILE A 135 -3.82 4.26 -9.02
CA ILE A 135 -4.13 3.42 -10.20
C ILE A 135 -5.18 2.37 -9.84
N ARG A 136 -5.04 1.71 -8.69
CA ARG A 136 -5.99 0.73 -8.18
C ARG A 136 -7.38 1.33 -8.02
N GLU A 137 -7.48 2.50 -7.35
CA GLU A 137 -8.74 3.22 -7.13
C GLU A 137 -9.45 3.56 -8.45
N LYS A 138 -8.69 4.05 -9.44
CA LYS A 138 -9.21 4.33 -10.79
C LYS A 138 -9.75 3.07 -11.48
N LYS A 139 -9.04 1.93 -11.38
CA LYS A 139 -9.47 0.64 -11.95
C LYS A 139 -10.68 0.02 -11.23
N SER A 140 -10.90 0.38 -9.97
CA SER A 140 -12.07 -0.06 -9.18
C SER A 140 -13.32 0.80 -9.38
N SER A 141 -13.20 2.00 -9.96
CA SER A 141 -14.36 2.85 -10.26
C SER A 141 -15.19 2.28 -11.43
N PRO A 142 -16.48 1.96 -11.26
CA PRO A 142 -17.35 1.47 -12.33
C PRO A 142 -17.45 2.45 -13.51
N ILE A 143 -17.43 3.76 -13.21
CA ILE A 143 -17.59 4.85 -14.18
C ILE A 143 -16.44 4.88 -15.21
N GLN A 144 -15.24 4.42 -14.83
CA GLN A 144 -14.08 4.41 -15.75
C GLN A 144 -13.96 3.11 -16.55
N ARG A 145 -14.57 2.00 -16.09
CA ARG A 145 -14.72 0.79 -16.92
C ARG A 145 -15.70 0.99 -18.06
N GLU A 146 -16.74 1.81 -17.87
CA GLU A 146 -17.70 2.15 -18.94
C GLU A 146 -17.18 3.21 -19.92
N LEU A 147 -16.27 4.09 -19.50
CA LEU A 147 -15.75 5.19 -20.33
C LEU A 147 -14.55 4.84 -21.22
N GLY A 148 -14.06 3.60 -21.22
CA GLY A 148 -13.00 3.16 -22.16
C GLY A 148 -11.72 4.00 -22.11
N LEU A 149 -11.36 4.56 -20.95
CA LEU A 149 -10.23 5.50 -20.80
C LEU A 149 -8.85 4.83 -20.66
N PHE A 150 -8.75 3.52 -20.87
CA PHE A 150 -7.49 2.89 -21.23
C PHE A 150 -7.46 2.85 -22.75
N GLY A 151 -6.77 3.82 -23.35
CA GLY A 151 -6.52 3.80 -24.78
C GLY A 151 -5.88 2.47 -25.15
N ASP A 152 -6.53 1.73 -26.03
CA ASP A 152 -5.89 0.70 -26.82
C ASP A 152 -4.68 1.34 -27.51
N GLU A 153 -3.48 1.10 -27.00
CA GLU A 153 -2.28 1.11 -27.85
C GLU A 153 -2.31 -0.17 -28.71
N SER A 154 -3.32 -0.25 -29.57
CA SER A 154 -3.20 -0.95 -30.84
C SER A 154 -2.69 0.08 -31.85
N GLY A 155 -1.36 0.16 -31.94
CA GLY A 155 -0.66 1.11 -32.80
C GLY A 155 0.43 0.43 -33.61
N ASN A 156 -0.01 -0.30 -34.64
CA ASN A 156 0.64 -0.59 -35.92
C ASN A 156 2.09 -1.13 -35.94
#